data_AF-A0A139BTE5-F1
#
_entry.id   AF-A0A139BTE5-F1
#
_cell.length_a   1.000
_cell.length_b   1.000
_cell.length_c   1.000
_cell.angle_alpha   90.00
_cell.angle_beta   90.00
_cell.angle_gamma   90.00
#
_symmetry.space_group_name_H-M   'P 1'
#
loop_
_entity.id
_entity.type
_entity.pdbx_description
1 polymer ?
#
loop_
_entity_poly.entity_id
_entity_poly.type
_entity_poly.pdbx_seq_one_letter_code
_entity_poly.pdbx_strand_id
1 'polypeptide(L)' 'MRYWLMKSEPGDVSIDDLAALPDQTVAWYGVRNYQARNFMRDQMKIGDGVLFYH' A
#
# COMPACT_ATOMS: atom_id res chain seq x y z
N MET A 1 -16.86 3.41 2.92
CA MET A 1 -15.44 3.82 2.82
C MET A 1 -14.67 2.97 3.81
N ARG A 2 -13.72 2.15 3.35
CA ARG A 2 -12.87 1.35 4.24
C ARG A 2 -11.50 2.01 4.37
N TYR A 3 -10.81 1.66 5.44
CA TYR A 3 -9.44 2.07 5.68
C TYR A 3 -8.55 0.84 5.79
N TRP A 4 -7.35 0.94 5.23
CA TRP A 4 -6.38 -0.14 5.18
C TRP A 4 -5.06 0.30 5.81
N LEU A 5 -4.37 -0.62 6.47
CA LEU A 5 -3.02 -0.40 6.97
C LEU A 5 -2.04 -1.11 6.03
N MET A 6 -1.18 -0.35 5.36
CA MET A 6 -0.20 -0.85 4.40
C MET A 6 1.19 -0.64 4.99
N LYS A 7 1.93 -1.73 5.18
CA LYS A 7 3.25 -1.73 5.80
C LYS A 7 4.33 -1.82 4.75
N SER A 8 5.29 -0.90 4.78
CA SER A 8 6.49 -0.92 3.94
C SER A 8 7.71 -0.81 4.83
N GLU A 9 8.78 -1.52 4.50
CA GLU A 9 10.06 -1.33 5.19
C GLU A 9 10.72 -0.04 4.66
N PRO A 10 11.37 0.78 5.51
CA PRO A 10 12.02 2.03 5.07
C PRO A 10 13.09 1.85 3.99
N GLY A 11 13.67 0.66 3.88
CA GLY A 11 14.69 0.35 2.87
C GLY A 11 14.17 -0.08 1.50
N ASP A 12 12.86 -0.31 1.33
CA ASP A 12 12.25 -0.62 0.02
C ASP A 12 11.58 0.64 -0.53
N VAL A 13 10.55 1.14 0.16
CA VAL A 13 9.88 2.40 -0.17
C VAL A 13 9.48 3.12 1.11
N SER A 14 10.11 4.27 1.36
CA SER A 14 9.70 5.18 2.42
C SER A 14 8.50 6.06 2.02
N ILE A 15 7.92 6.79 2.99
CA ILE A 15 6.80 7.72 2.72
C ILE A 15 7.33 8.94 1.96
N ASP A 16 8.58 9.33 2.25
CA ASP A 16 9.28 10.40 1.56
C ASP A 16 9.62 9.97 0.12
N ASP A 17 10.04 8.71 -0.08
CA ASP A 17 10.25 8.15 -1.43
C ASP A 17 8.94 8.17 -2.23
N LEU A 18 7.83 7.71 -1.62
CA LEU A 18 6.51 7.76 -2.25
C LEU A 18 6.11 9.19 -2.63
N ALA A 19 6.36 10.17 -1.75
CA ALA A 19 6.04 11.56 -2.00
C ALA A 19 6.90 12.19 -3.13
N ALA A 20 8.09 11.65 -3.38
CA ALA A 20 9.00 12.09 -4.43
C ALA A 20 8.77 11.40 -5.79
N LEU A 21 8.00 10.31 -5.85
CA LEU A 21 7.69 9.60 -7.09
C LEU A 21 6.73 10.39 -8.00
N PRO A 22 6.79 10.17 -9.33
CA PRO A 22 5.80 10.70 -10.26
C PRO A 22 4.38 10.37 -9.81
N ASP A 23 3.50 11.37 -9.85
CA ASP A 23 2.10 11.29 -9.39
C ASP A 23 1.93 10.78 -7.95
N GLN A 24 3.00 10.83 -7.14
CA GLN A 24 3.03 10.33 -5.76
C GLN A 24 2.47 8.90 -5.65
N THR A 25 2.77 8.07 -6.66
CA THR A 25 2.16 6.75 -6.84
C THR A 25 3.22 5.65 -6.94
N VAL A 26 2.96 4.52 -6.30
CA VAL A 26 3.80 3.31 -6.39
C VAL A 26 2.92 2.07 -6.55
N ALA A 27 3.40 1.10 -7.34
CA ALA A 27 2.75 -0.20 -7.42
C ALA A 27 2.99 -0.98 -6.12
N TRP A 28 1.94 -1.55 -5.54
CA TRP A 28 2.09 -2.38 -4.34
C TRP A 28 2.43 -3.83 -4.71
N TYR A 29 3.73 -4.12 -4.76
CA TYR A 29 4.26 -5.44 -5.12
C TYR A 29 4.73 -6.23 -3.88
N GLY A 30 5.35 -7.40 -4.10
CA GLY A 30 6.03 -8.13 -3.01
C GLY A 30 5.13 -8.88 -2.03
N VAL A 31 3.80 -8.75 -2.11
CA VAL A 31 2.89 -9.47 -1.19
C VAL A 31 2.99 -10.99 -1.41
N ARG A 32 3.46 -11.70 -0.38
CA ARG A 32 3.55 -13.18 -0.34
C ARG A 32 2.63 -13.81 0.69
N ASN A 33 1.88 -13.01 1.44
CA ASN A 33 0.85 -13.48 2.35
C ASN A 33 -0.49 -13.65 1.62
N TYR A 34 -1.07 -14.85 1.65
CA TYR A 34 -2.32 -15.14 0.96
C TYR A 34 -3.51 -14.33 1.45
N GLN A 35 -3.59 -14.06 2.76
CA GLN A 35 -4.69 -13.30 3.34
C GLN A 35 -4.61 -11.82 2.95
N ALA A 36 -3.44 -11.20 3.06
CA ALA A 36 -3.21 -9.83 2.61
C ALA A 36 -3.54 -9.66 1.12
N ARG A 37 -3.08 -10.59 0.28
CA ARG A 37 -3.42 -10.61 -1.15
C ARG A 37 -4.94 -10.67 -1.36
N ASN A 38 -5.65 -11.54 -0.64
CA ASN A 38 -7.09 -11.68 -0.78
C ASN A 38 -7.83 -10.41 -0.30
N PHE A 39 -7.35 -9.72 0.75
CA PHE A 39 -7.91 -8.41 1.14
C PHE A 39 -7.79 -7.39 0.01
N MET A 40 -6.62 -7.28 -0.61
CA MET A 40 -6.39 -6.36 -1.73
C MET A 40 -7.25 -6.70 -2.95
N ARG A 41 -7.38 -7.98 -3.29
CA ARG A 41 -8.13 -8.43 -4.47
C ARG A 41 -9.64 -8.33 -4.29
N ASP A 42 -10.16 -8.79 -3.15
CA ASP A 42 -11.60 -9.04 -2.98
C ASP A 42 -12.33 -7.89 -2.28
N GLN A 43 -11.60 -7.05 -1.52
CA GLN A 43 -12.22 -6.10 -0.61
C GLN A 43 -11.82 -4.65 -0.83
N MET A 44 -10.58 -4.36 -1.26
CA MET A 44 -10.15 -2.99 -1.57
C MET A 44 -10.89 -2.46 -2.80
N LYS A 45 -11.25 -1.18 -2.74
CA LYS A 45 -11.87 -0.47 -3.86
C LYS A 45 -11.16 0.86 -4.10
N ILE A 46 -11.24 1.36 -5.34
CA ILE A 46 -10.79 2.71 -5.68
C ILE A 46 -11.53 3.71 -4.76
N GLY A 47 -10.76 4.60 -4.13
CA GLY A 47 -11.27 5.58 -3.17
C GLY A 47 -11.26 5.14 -1.71
N ASP A 48 -10.89 3.88 -1.39
CA ASP A 48 -10.59 3.51 -0.01
C ASP A 48 -9.31 4.21 0.48
N GLY A 49 -9.30 4.58 1.76
CA GLY A 49 -8.16 5.24 2.39
C GLY A 49 -7.09 4.25 2.84
N VAL A 50 -5.83 4.69 2.83
CA VAL A 50 -4.69 3.89 3.28
C VAL A 50 -3.88 4.67 4.31
N LEU A 51 -3.60 4.02 5.43
CA LEU A 51 -2.56 4.44 6.37
C LEU A 51 -1.26 3.74 5.97
N PHE A 52 -0.24 4.53 5.66
CA PHE A 52 1.09 4.04 5.37
C PHE A 52 1.88 3.89 6.67
N TYR A 53 2.44 2.71 6.93
CA TYR A 53 3.18 2.39 8.15
C TYR A 53 4.58 1.89 7.84
N HIS A 54 5.57 2.47 8.52
CA HIS A 54 6.94 1.97 8.62
C HIS A 54 7.11 1.19 9.92
#